data_AF-A0A9X1CB93-F1
#
_entry.id   AF-A0A9X1CB93-F1
#
_cell.length_a   1.000
_cell.length_b   1.000
_cell.length_c   1.000
_cell.angle_alpha   90.00
_cell.angle_beta   90.00
_cell.angle_gamma   90.00
#
_symmetry.space_group_name_H-M   'P 1'
#
loop_
_entity.id
_entity.type
_entity.pdbx_description
1 polymer ?
#
loop_
_entity_poly.entity_id
_entity_poly.type
_entity_poly.pdbx_seq_one_letter_code
_entity_poly.pdbx_strand_id
1 'polypeptide(L)'
;MNTKILMTSSSFFLAIIGITLSFLPNEIIDYLNVESNVITILFVKILSALYLGFGILNWMAKGTLIGGIYNKPIAFGNLMHFGVGAVALVKVASNIQTHSEIIISLSIIYVIFAILFVYIFKTNPIKTEK
;
A
#
# COMPACT_ATOMS: atom_id res chain seq x y z
N MET A 1 -14.27 8.15 -11.78
CA MET A 1 -13.37 8.37 -10.62
C MET A 1 -12.10 9.05 -11.10
N ASN A 2 -11.59 10.05 -10.38
CA ASN A 2 -10.33 10.69 -10.72
C ASN A 2 -9.16 9.78 -10.27
N THR A 3 -8.72 8.88 -11.16
CA THR A 3 -7.64 7.92 -10.88
C THR A 3 -6.32 8.61 -10.54
N LYS A 4 -6.09 9.84 -11.02
CA LYS A 4 -4.90 10.62 -10.67
C LYS A 4 -4.81 10.89 -9.18
N ILE A 5 -5.92 11.24 -8.54
CA ILE A 5 -5.96 11.49 -7.08
C ILE A 5 -5.66 10.20 -6.33
N LEU A 6 -6.33 9.10 -6.69
CA LEU A 6 -6.07 7.78 -6.08
C LEU A 6 -4.59 7.41 -6.17
N MET A 7 -4.03 7.43 -7.39
CA MET A 7 -2.63 7.05 -7.63
C MET A 7 -1.64 7.98 -6.92
N THR A 8 -1.95 9.28 -6.80
CA THR A 8 -1.10 10.22 -6.07
C THR A 8 -1.15 9.94 -4.57
N SER A 9 -2.34 9.75 -4.01
CA SER A 9 -2.53 9.48 -2.58
C SER A 9 -1.92 8.14 -2.15
N SER A 10 -2.13 7.07 -2.93
CA SER A 10 -1.50 5.77 -2.66
C SER A 10 0.01 5.83 -2.82
N SER A 11 0.52 6.60 -3.78
CA SER A 11 1.95 6.81 -3.96
C SER A 11 2.60 7.44 -2.73
N PHE A 12 2.06 8.56 -2.23
CA PHE A 12 2.59 9.20 -1.04
C PHE A 12 2.51 8.29 0.19
N PHE A 13 1.38 7.61 0.38
CA PHE A 13 1.21 6.69 1.49
C PHE A 13 2.27 5.57 1.50
N LEU A 14 2.47 4.91 0.36
CA LEU A 14 3.47 3.84 0.23
C LEU A 14 4.89 4.38 0.32
N ALA A 15 5.16 5.55 -0.25
CA ALA A 15 6.48 6.18 -0.19
C ALA A 15 6.86 6.56 1.25
N ILE A 16 5.93 7.11 2.04
CA ILE A 16 6.18 7.44 3.44
C ILE A 16 6.53 6.18 4.23
N ILE A 17 5.73 5.11 4.10
CA ILE A 17 6.01 3.83 4.76
C ILE A 17 7.37 3.27 4.32
N GLY A 18 7.64 3.24 3.02
CA GLY A 18 8.90 2.74 2.47
C GLY A 18 10.11 3.53 2.98
N ILE A 19 10.05 4.86 3.00
CA ILE A 19 11.13 5.71 3.53
C ILE A 19 11.34 5.44 5.02
N THR A 20 10.27 5.42 5.82
CA THR A 20 10.37 5.15 7.26
C THR A 20 11.03 3.80 7.53
N LEU A 21 10.59 2.73 6.86
CA LEU A 21 11.18 1.39 7.02
C LEU A 21 12.63 1.30 6.49
N SER A 22 13.01 2.13 5.51
CA SER A 22 14.37 2.15 4.97
C SER A 22 15.37 2.82 5.91
N PHE A 23 14.98 3.96 6.50
CA PHE A 23 15.87 4.83 7.27
C PHE A 23 15.85 4.53 8.76
N LEU A 24 14.73 4.00 9.28
CA LEU A 24 14.52 3.73 10.70
C LEU A 24 14.14 2.26 10.98
N PRO A 25 14.83 1.25 10.41
CA PRO A 25 14.41 -0.14 10.55
C PRO A 25 14.51 -0.65 11.99
N ASN A 26 15.56 -0.26 12.73
CA ASN A 26 15.77 -0.74 14.10
C ASN A 26 14.78 -0.10 15.05
N GLU A 27 14.56 1.20 14.91
CA GLU A 27 13.61 1.97 15.72
C GLU A 27 12.19 1.44 15.56
N ILE A 28 11.80 1.04 14.35
CA ILE A 28 10.49 0.41 14.09
C ILE A 28 10.42 -1.00 14.69
N ILE A 29 11.47 -1.81 14.55
CA ILE A 29 11.53 -3.16 15.13
C ILE A 29 11.41 -3.10 16.65
N ASP A 30 12.20 -2.22 17.28
CA ASP A 30 12.22 -2.02 18.72
C ASP A 30 10.87 -1.46 19.21
N TYR A 31 10.30 -0.48 18.50
CA TYR A 31 8.99 0.08 18.82
C TYR A 31 7.87 -0.98 18.77
N LEU A 32 7.94 -1.90 17.81
CA LEU A 32 6.98 -3.01 17.67
C LEU A 32 7.26 -4.18 18.62
N ASN A 33 8.27 -4.09 19.49
CA ASN A 33 8.73 -5.15 20.38
C ASN A 33 9.04 -6.46 19.65
N VAL A 34 9.59 -6.37 18.43
CA VAL A 34 10.04 -7.52 17.64
C VAL A 34 11.51 -7.77 17.93
N GLU A 35 11.91 -9.04 18.06
CA GLU A 35 13.32 -9.37 18.27
C GLU A 35 14.18 -8.89 17.08
N SER A 36 15.13 -8.01 17.39
CA SER A 36 16.05 -7.46 16.41
C SER A 36 17.19 -8.43 16.12
N ASN A 37 17.20 -8.96 14.91
CA ASN A 37 18.29 -9.76 14.38
C ASN A 37 18.52 -9.44 12.90
N VAL A 38 19.64 -9.94 12.35
CA VAL A 38 20.06 -9.66 10.96
C VAL A 38 18.97 -10.01 9.94
N ILE A 39 18.23 -11.09 10.18
CA ILE A 39 17.17 -11.56 9.27
C ILE A 39 15.93 -10.67 9.37
N THR A 40 15.50 -10.29 10.58
CA THR A 40 14.39 -9.34 10.79
C THR A 40 14.67 -8.02 10.08
N ILE A 41 15.87 -7.44 10.28
CA ILE A 41 16.28 -6.18 9.66
C ILE A 41 16.30 -6.32 8.13
N LEU A 42 16.82 -7.43 7.60
CA LEU A 42 16.83 -7.70 6.16
C LEU A 42 15.42 -7.71 5.59
N PHE A 43 14.47 -8.42 6.22
CA PHE A 43 13.09 -8.47 5.75
C PHE A 43 12.39 -7.12 5.81
N VAL A 44 12.62 -6.31 6.86
CA VAL A 44 12.09 -4.94 6.95
C VAL A 44 12.62 -4.08 5.79
N LYS A 45 13.90 -4.20 5.43
CA LYS A 45 14.49 -3.46 4.31
C LYS A 45 13.98 -3.93 2.94
N ILE A 46 13.78 -5.24 2.75
CA ILE A 46 13.17 -5.75 1.51
C ILE A 46 11.72 -5.27 1.39
N LEU A 47 10.98 -5.28 2.50
CA LEU A 47 9.61 -4.77 2.54
C LEU A 47 9.56 -3.27 2.24
N SER A 48 10.50 -2.49 2.76
CA SER A 48 10.70 -1.09 2.38
C SER A 48 10.87 -0.93 0.87
N ALA A 49 11.76 -1.70 0.24
CA ALA A 49 11.98 -1.62 -1.20
C ALA A 49 10.70 -1.95 -2.00
N LEU A 50 9.89 -2.90 -1.53
CA LEU A 50 8.58 -3.21 -2.11
C LEU A 50 7.62 -2.00 -2.04
N TYR A 51 7.53 -1.36 -0.87
CA TYR A 51 6.71 -0.16 -0.67
C TYR A 51 7.15 1.01 -1.56
N LEU A 52 8.45 1.28 -1.61
CA LEU A 52 9.03 2.32 -2.48
C LEU A 52 8.78 2.00 -3.96
N GLY A 53 8.92 0.73 -4.37
CA GLY A 53 8.66 0.27 -5.72
C GLY A 53 7.22 0.51 -6.16
N PHE A 54 6.23 0.16 -5.34
CA PHE A 54 4.83 0.46 -5.64
C PHE A 54 4.53 1.97 -5.54
N GLY A 55 5.15 2.68 -4.60
CA GLY A 55 5.03 4.12 -4.44
C GLY A 55 5.45 4.88 -5.70
N ILE A 56 6.64 4.58 -6.24
CA ILE A 56 7.13 5.22 -7.47
C ILE A 56 6.36 4.77 -8.71
N LEU A 57 5.95 3.51 -8.79
CA LEU A 57 5.10 3.02 -9.88
C LEU A 57 3.79 3.81 -9.93
N ASN A 58 3.15 4.01 -8.78
CA ASN A 58 1.91 4.77 -8.69
C ASN A 58 2.12 6.25 -9.07
N TRP A 59 3.24 6.84 -8.63
CA TRP A 59 3.61 8.20 -9.00
C TRP A 59 3.78 8.37 -10.50
N MET A 60 4.51 7.46 -11.15
CA MET A 60 4.80 7.55 -12.58
C MET A 60 3.54 7.28 -13.42
N ALA A 61 2.69 6.36 -12.99
CA ALA A 61 1.46 6.00 -13.71
C ALA A 61 0.29 6.99 -13.51
N LYS A 62 0.32 7.89 -12.52
CA LYS A 62 -0.84 8.75 -12.16
C LYS A 62 -1.45 9.58 -13.29
N GLY A 63 -0.69 9.86 -14.36
CA GLY A 63 -1.14 10.62 -15.53
C GLY A 63 -1.82 9.79 -16.62
N THR A 64 -1.79 8.46 -16.52
CA THR A 64 -2.32 7.54 -17.55
C THR A 64 -3.73 7.07 -17.24
N LEU A 65 -4.38 6.46 -18.23
CA LEU A 65 -5.70 5.85 -18.07
C LEU A 65 -5.57 4.52 -17.31
N ILE A 66 -5.86 4.53 -16.00
CA ILE A 66 -5.75 3.35 -15.13
C ILE A 66 -6.95 2.40 -15.31
N GLY A 67 -6.71 1.09 -15.32
CA GLY A 67 -7.74 0.04 -15.40
C GLY A 67 -8.03 -0.49 -16.81
N GLY A 68 -7.64 0.23 -17.87
CA GLY A 68 -7.72 -0.26 -19.26
C GLY A 68 -6.64 -1.32 -19.55
N ILE A 69 -6.72 -2.03 -20.68
CA ILE A 69 -5.88 -3.21 -21.00
C ILE A 69 -4.39 -3.00 -20.64
N TYR A 70 -3.83 -1.84 -20.99
CA TYR A 70 -2.41 -1.52 -20.73
C TYR A 70 -2.07 -1.27 -19.25
N ASN A 71 -2.94 -0.60 -18.49
CA ASN A 71 -2.70 -0.25 -17.08
C ASN A 71 -3.50 -1.12 -16.09
N LYS A 72 -4.18 -2.16 -16.58
CA LYS A 72 -4.91 -3.13 -15.77
C LYS A 72 -3.98 -3.93 -14.84
N PRO A 73 -2.76 -4.35 -15.26
CA PRO A 73 -1.82 -4.98 -14.35
C PRO A 73 -1.44 -4.08 -13.16
N ILE A 74 -1.31 -2.76 -13.38
CA ILE A 74 -1.01 -1.79 -12.32
C ILE A 74 -2.16 -1.69 -11.31
N ALA A 75 -3.39 -1.59 -11.81
CA ALA A 75 -4.58 -1.58 -10.96
C ALA A 75 -4.69 -2.89 -10.15
N PHE A 76 -4.42 -4.03 -10.78
CA PHE A 76 -4.48 -5.33 -10.13
C PHE A 76 -3.34 -5.54 -9.11
N GLY A 77 -2.13 -5.09 -9.39
CA GLY A 77 -1.02 -5.13 -8.44
C GLY A 77 -1.33 -4.34 -7.17
N ASN A 78 -1.87 -3.12 -7.31
CA ASN A 78 -2.33 -2.33 -6.17
C ASN A 78 -3.50 -2.99 -5.43
N LEU A 79 -4.45 -3.58 -6.17
CA LEU A 79 -5.53 -4.35 -5.56
C LEU A 79 -4.99 -5.52 -4.75
N MET A 80 -3.98 -6.25 -5.22
CA MET A 80 -3.37 -7.34 -4.47
C MET A 80 -2.66 -6.82 -3.23
N HIS A 81 -1.87 -5.75 -3.35
CA HIS A 81 -1.18 -5.16 -2.21
C HIS A 81 -2.16 -4.68 -1.12
N PHE A 82 -3.11 -3.82 -1.48
CA PHE A 82 -4.06 -3.26 -0.51
C PHE A 82 -5.13 -4.26 -0.10
N GLY A 83 -5.59 -5.12 -0.99
CA GLY A 83 -6.62 -6.13 -0.71
C GLY A 83 -6.13 -7.25 0.20
N VAL A 84 -5.02 -7.90 -0.16
CA VAL A 84 -4.42 -8.94 0.70
C VAL A 84 -3.93 -8.34 2.01
N GLY A 85 -3.32 -7.14 1.97
CA GLY A 85 -2.92 -6.40 3.16
C GLY A 85 -4.10 -6.05 4.07
N ALA A 86 -5.21 -5.57 3.53
CA ALA A 86 -6.42 -5.27 4.30
C ALA A 86 -6.96 -6.51 5.02
N VAL A 87 -7.03 -7.66 4.34
CA VAL A 87 -7.47 -8.91 4.95
C VAL A 87 -6.55 -9.33 6.10
N ALA A 88 -5.23 -9.22 5.91
CA ALA A 88 -4.26 -9.55 6.96
C ALA A 88 -4.41 -8.61 8.17
N LEU A 89 -4.50 -7.30 7.94
CA LEU A 89 -4.60 -6.29 8.98
C LEU A 89 -5.90 -6.40 9.77
N VAL A 90 -7.05 -6.57 9.10
CA VAL A 90 -8.36 -6.71 9.76
C VAL A 90 -8.41 -7.95 10.66
N LYS A 91 -7.80 -9.07 10.25
CA LYS A 91 -7.71 -10.29 11.08
C LYS A 91 -6.91 -10.09 12.36
N VAL A 92 -5.87 -9.26 12.31
CA VAL A 92 -5.01 -8.98 13.47
C VAL A 92 -5.61 -7.90 14.36
N ALA A 93 -6.31 -6.92 13.78
CA ALA A 93 -6.88 -5.77 14.49
C ALA A 93 -7.80 -6.18 15.66
N SER A 94 -8.52 -7.31 15.56
CA SER A 94 -9.40 -7.80 16.63
C SER A 94 -8.67 -8.52 17.78
N ASN A 95 -7.41 -8.91 17.59
CA ASN A 95 -6.67 -9.76 18.53
C ASN A 95 -5.46 -9.08 19.16
N ILE A 96 -5.03 -7.94 18.61
CA ILE A 96 -3.82 -7.26 19.07
C ILE A 96 -4.10 -6.38 20.29
N GLN A 97 -3.31 -6.55 21.35
CA GLN A 97 -3.42 -5.77 22.59
C GLN A 97 -2.47 -4.57 22.61
N THR A 98 -1.32 -4.67 21.95
CA THR A 98 -0.30 -3.62 21.84
C THR A 98 -0.39 -2.92 20.48
N HIS A 99 -0.16 -1.61 20.45
CA HIS A 99 -0.18 -0.79 19.22
C HIS A 99 -1.47 -0.92 18.37
N SER A 100 -2.61 -1.24 19.00
CA SER A 100 -3.89 -1.47 18.32
C SER A 100 -4.33 -0.26 17.50
N GLU A 101 -4.09 0.96 17.99
CA GLU A 101 -4.39 2.20 17.28
C GLU A 101 -3.71 2.29 15.92
N ILE A 102 -2.43 1.89 15.83
CA ILE A 102 -1.67 1.90 14.58
C ILE A 102 -2.23 0.86 13.61
N ILE A 103 -2.46 -0.37 14.08
CA ILE A 103 -2.99 -1.46 13.25
C ILE A 103 -4.39 -1.13 12.75
N ILE A 104 -5.27 -0.57 13.59
CA ILE A 104 -6.62 -0.17 13.19
C ILE A 104 -6.56 0.97 12.17
N SER A 105 -5.73 1.99 12.41
CA SER A 105 -5.56 3.11 11.47
C SER A 105 -5.06 2.63 10.11
N LEU A 106 -4.05 1.75 10.11
CA LEU A 106 -3.52 1.14 8.88
C LEU A 106 -4.58 0.28 8.18
N SER A 107 -5.36 -0.50 8.94
CA SER A 107 -6.45 -1.32 8.42
C SER A 107 -7.48 -0.47 7.67
N ILE A 108 -7.90 0.65 8.25
CA ILE A 108 -8.88 1.56 7.63
C ILE A 108 -8.35 2.09 6.30
N ILE A 109 -7.11 2.57 6.27
CA ILE A 109 -6.49 3.10 5.03
C ILE A 109 -6.37 2.01 3.96
N TYR A 110 -5.93 0.80 4.34
CA TYR A 110 -5.82 -0.33 3.43
C TYR A 110 -7.18 -0.76 2.87
N VAL A 111 -8.23 -0.82 3.70
CA VAL A 111 -9.60 -1.15 3.26
C VAL A 111 -10.13 -0.11 2.29
N ILE A 112 -9.91 1.19 2.56
CA ILE A 112 -10.32 2.27 1.64
C ILE A 112 -9.64 2.09 0.29
N PHE A 113 -8.31 1.93 0.25
CA PHE A 113 -7.60 1.73 -1.01
C PHE A 113 -8.03 0.43 -1.71
N ALA A 114 -8.22 -0.67 -0.98
CA ALA A 114 -8.69 -1.93 -1.54
C ALA A 114 -10.04 -1.75 -2.26
N ILE A 115 -11.02 -1.11 -1.61
CA ILE A 115 -12.35 -0.85 -2.22
C ILE A 115 -12.21 0.00 -3.49
N LEU A 116 -11.39 1.06 -3.45
CA LEU A 116 -11.16 1.94 -4.61
C LEU A 116 -10.48 1.19 -5.77
N PHE A 117 -9.51 0.31 -5.49
CA PHE A 117 -8.86 -0.49 -6.53
C PHE A 117 -9.73 -1.65 -7.03
N VAL A 118 -10.63 -2.23 -6.21
CA VAL A 118 -11.68 -3.15 -6.68
C VAL A 118 -12.58 -2.42 -7.68
N TYR A 119 -12.98 -1.19 -7.38
CA TYR A 119 -13.80 -0.38 -8.26
C TYR A 119 -13.11 -0.12 -9.61
N ILE A 120 -11.83 0.29 -9.61
CA ILE A 120 -11.04 0.43 -10.85
C ILE A 120 -10.94 -0.88 -11.62
N PHE A 121 -10.65 -1.98 -10.92
CA PHE A 121 -10.43 -3.25 -11.58
C PHE A 121 -11.68 -3.77 -12.30
N LYS A 122 -12.86 -3.53 -11.71
CA LYS A 122 -14.16 -3.90 -12.29
C LYS A 122 -14.63 -2.93 -13.38
N THR A 123 -14.28 -1.65 -13.27
CA THR A 123 -14.78 -0.62 -14.18
C THR A 123 -13.82 -0.40 -15.33
N ASN A 124 -14.23 -0.73 -16.56
CA ASN A 124 -13.45 -0.37 -17.73
C ASN A 124 -13.45 1.16 -17.91
N PRO A 125 -12.30 1.80 -18.07
CA PRO A 125 -12.26 3.25 -18.23
C PRO A 125 -12.87 3.63 -19.58
N ILE A 126 -13.88 4.51 -19.54
CA ILE A 126 -14.43 5.14 -20.72
C ILE A 126 -13.50 6.31 -21.06
N LYS A 127 -13.02 6.37 -22.30
CA LYS A 127 -12.19 7.46 -22.78
C LYS A 127 -13.05 8.72 -22.81
N THR A 128 -12.90 9.61 -21.84
CA THR A 128 -13.52 10.94 -21.92
C THR A 128 -12.73 11.72 -22.97
N GLU A 129 -13.36 12.02 -24.11
CA GLU A 129 -12.79 12.97 -25.07
C GLU A 129 -12.57 14.30 -24.34
N LYS A 130 -11.35 14.83 -24.45
CA LYS A 130 -10.99 16.17 -23.98
C LYS A 130 -11.14 17.14 -25.13
#